data_AF-A0AAE0GED8-F1
#
_entry.id   AF-A0AAE0GED8-F1
#
_cell.length_a   1.000
_cell.length_b   1.000
_cell.length_c   1.000
_cell.angle_alpha   90.00
_cell.angle_beta   90.00
_cell.angle_gamma   90.00
#
_symmetry.space_group_name_H-M   'P 1'
#
loop_
_entity.id
_entity.type
_entity.pdbx_description
1 polymer ?
#
loop_
_entity_poly.entity_id
_entity_poly.type
_entity_poly.pdbx_seq_one_letter_code
_entity_poly.pdbx_strand_id
1 'polypeptide(L)'
;MALKSGMANVMSITLTCGEQSENHAGMRKQGAGLAKEGLTELELQHARKRLLEHGCERVEGTVYGFAEVPLTAVYRAGLEVIFGEKLVGCQMEGNRYDNVGKQGIGVHGDQERKIVVGARLGASHALGFAWFEHGEYLRMVGEPFMFTLSGGSLYAMSEKSTGWDFKNVHVTGCHLRHAAGAAGYIDFHAYVKSNKKRRLASKKYRAARCTASTVETPAMSCGNR
;
A
#
# COMPACT_ATOMS: atom_id res chain seq x y z
N MET A 1 -38.60 8.18 10.63
CA MET A 1 -37.94 7.39 9.56
C MET A 1 -36.53 7.92 9.39
N ALA A 2 -35.52 7.11 9.74
CA ALA A 2 -34.12 7.50 9.55
C ALA A 2 -33.80 7.55 8.06
N LEU A 3 -33.31 8.69 7.58
CA LEU A 3 -32.71 8.84 6.26
C LEU A 3 -31.56 7.84 6.15
N LYS A 4 -31.74 6.78 5.36
CA LYS A 4 -30.62 6.03 4.79
C LYS A 4 -29.87 7.02 3.89
N SER A 5 -28.85 7.68 4.41
CA SER A 5 -27.92 8.44 3.59
C SER A 5 -27.23 7.45 2.66
N GLY A 6 -27.72 7.36 1.43
CA GLY A 6 -26.99 6.69 0.36
C GLY A 6 -25.65 7.40 0.26
N MET A 7 -24.56 6.70 0.63
CA MET A 7 -23.24 7.10 0.15
C MET A 7 -23.33 7.11 -1.36
N ALA A 8 -23.44 8.32 -1.92
CA ALA A 8 -23.45 8.53 -3.36
C ALA A 8 -22.25 7.77 -3.95
N ASN A 9 -22.43 7.17 -5.13
CA ASN A 9 -21.33 6.62 -5.92
C ASN A 9 -20.39 7.76 -6.28
N VAL A 10 -19.49 8.11 -5.37
CA VAL A 10 -18.52 9.18 -5.54
C VAL A 10 -17.20 8.55 -5.93
N MET A 11 -16.66 9.06 -7.02
CA MET A 11 -15.45 8.56 -7.64
C MET A 11 -14.22 9.21 -7.02
N SER A 12 -13.13 8.46 -7.00
CA SER A 12 -11.83 8.92 -6.55
C SER A 12 -10.71 8.28 -7.36
N ILE A 13 -9.63 9.02 -7.61
CA ILE A 13 -8.41 8.51 -8.22
C ILE A 13 -7.24 8.82 -7.30
N THR A 14 -6.38 7.83 -7.07
CA THR A 14 -5.05 8.06 -6.49
C THR A 14 -4.04 7.96 -7.60
N LEU A 15 -3.24 8.98 -7.79
CA LEU A 15 -2.05 8.90 -8.63
C LEU A 15 -0.86 8.70 -7.70
N THR A 16 -0.02 7.70 -7.94
CA THR A 16 1.21 7.45 -7.20
C THR A 16 2.40 7.49 -8.14
N CYS A 17 3.44 8.22 -7.75
CA CYS A 17 4.74 8.25 -8.40
C CYS A 17 5.71 7.43 -7.54
N GLY A 18 6.38 6.44 -8.12
CA GLY A 18 7.39 5.63 -7.43
C GLY A 18 8.34 4.94 -8.40
N GLU A 19 9.39 4.28 -7.90
CA GLU A 19 10.45 3.78 -8.80
C GLU A 19 9.97 2.67 -9.75
N GLN A 20 9.01 1.86 -9.28
CA GLN A 20 8.34 0.84 -10.08
C GLN A 20 6.83 0.97 -10.01
N SER A 21 6.15 0.70 -11.11
CA SER A 21 4.70 0.46 -11.16
C SER A 21 4.41 -1.01 -11.40
N GLU A 22 3.30 -1.51 -10.87
CA GLU A 22 2.83 -2.86 -11.13
C GLU A 22 1.48 -2.78 -11.84
N ASN A 23 1.45 -3.19 -13.11
CA ASN A 23 0.17 -3.32 -13.78
C ASN A 23 -0.59 -4.49 -13.15
N HIS A 24 -1.63 -4.20 -12.37
CA HIS A 24 -2.52 -5.20 -11.79
C HIS A 24 -3.14 -6.13 -12.85
N ALA A 25 -3.32 -5.67 -14.10
CA ALA A 25 -3.62 -6.53 -15.24
C ALA A 25 -2.33 -7.19 -15.75
N GLY A 26 -2.01 -8.36 -15.21
CA GLY A 26 -0.88 -9.20 -15.66
C GLY A 26 0.36 -9.17 -14.76
N MET A 27 0.31 -8.49 -13.62
CA MET A 27 1.36 -8.45 -12.57
C MET A 27 2.75 -8.10 -13.14
N ARG A 28 2.80 -7.24 -14.17
CA ARG A 28 4.05 -6.86 -14.83
C ARG A 28 4.61 -5.62 -14.16
N LYS A 29 5.83 -5.73 -13.63
CA LYS A 29 6.60 -4.60 -13.11
C LYS A 29 7.18 -3.77 -14.25
N GLN A 30 7.10 -2.46 -14.11
CA GLN A 30 7.72 -1.48 -15.01
C GLN A 30 8.59 -0.53 -14.18
N GLY A 31 9.74 -0.11 -14.71
CA GLY A 31 10.70 0.76 -14.00
C GLY A 31 12.14 0.28 -14.16
N ALA A 32 13.09 1.13 -13.77
CA ALA A 32 14.53 0.89 -13.95
C ALA A 32 15.20 0.19 -12.75
N GLY A 33 14.44 -0.17 -11.72
CA GLY A 33 14.98 -0.69 -10.46
C GLY A 33 14.51 0.12 -9.26
N LEU A 34 15.02 -0.19 -8.07
CA LEU A 34 14.81 0.61 -6.87
C LEU A 34 15.86 1.72 -6.80
N ALA A 35 15.51 2.85 -6.20
CA ALA A 35 16.50 3.85 -5.83
C ALA A 35 17.48 3.25 -4.79
N LYS A 36 18.69 3.80 -4.72
CA LYS A 36 19.69 3.39 -3.71
C LYS A 36 19.13 3.58 -2.29
N GLU A 37 18.42 4.68 -2.08
CA GLU A 37 17.76 5.10 -0.84
C GLU A 37 16.43 5.77 -1.18
N GLY A 38 15.45 5.71 -0.26
CA GLY A 38 14.18 6.44 -0.44
C GLY A 38 14.26 7.93 -0.07
N LEU A 39 13.09 8.54 0.17
CA LEU A 39 13.00 9.90 0.68
C LEU A 39 13.45 9.96 2.15
N THR A 40 14.43 10.80 2.43
CA THR A 40 14.91 11.09 3.78
C THR A 40 14.00 12.11 4.48
N GLU A 41 14.07 12.16 5.81
CA GLU A 41 13.33 13.15 6.59
C GLU A 41 13.68 14.60 6.18
N LEU A 42 14.96 14.88 5.91
CA LEU A 42 15.41 16.20 5.46
C LEU A 42 14.77 16.58 4.11
N GLU A 43 14.66 15.64 3.18
CA GLU A 43 14.02 15.88 1.88
C GLU A 43 12.52 16.08 2.01
N LEU A 44 11.85 15.35 2.91
CA LEU A 44 10.44 15.58 3.22
C LEU A 44 10.22 16.97 3.84
N GLN A 45 11.13 17.42 4.71
CA GLN A 45 11.11 18.77 5.28
C GLN A 45 11.35 19.85 4.23
N HIS A 46 12.29 19.64 3.30
CA HIS A 46 12.53 20.55 2.18
C HIS A 46 11.35 20.59 1.21
N ALA A 47 10.74 19.45 0.88
CA ALA A 47 9.54 19.37 0.06
C ALA A 47 8.38 20.13 0.73
N ARG A 48 8.19 19.93 2.04
CA ARG A 48 7.22 20.69 2.82
C ARG A 48 7.48 22.19 2.76
N LYS A 49 8.72 22.63 2.95
CA LYS A 49 9.10 24.05 2.87
C LYS A 49 8.77 24.63 1.48
N ARG A 50 9.14 23.94 0.41
CA ARG A 50 8.84 24.35 -0.98
C ARG A 50 7.33 24.46 -1.23
N LEU A 51 6.55 23.49 -0.74
CA LEU A 51 5.08 23.54 -0.82
C LEU A 51 4.54 24.80 -0.15
N LEU A 52 5.01 25.11 1.07
CA LEU A 52 4.59 26.31 1.80
C LEU A 52 4.99 27.62 1.06
N GLU A 53 6.20 27.69 0.51
CA GLU A 53 6.67 28.83 -0.29
C GLU A 53 5.80 29.08 -1.54
N HIS A 54 5.17 28.03 -2.07
CA HIS A 54 4.24 28.11 -3.20
C HIS A 54 2.77 28.25 -2.75
N GLY A 55 2.52 28.64 -1.50
CA GLY A 55 1.17 28.86 -0.97
C GLY A 55 0.36 27.59 -0.72
N CYS A 56 0.97 26.41 -0.80
CA CYS A 56 0.35 25.14 -0.44
C CYS A 56 0.46 24.96 1.08
N GLU A 57 -0.39 25.65 1.83
CA GLU A 57 -0.54 25.42 3.27
C GLU A 57 -1.30 24.11 3.55
N ARG A 58 -1.41 23.71 4.83
CA ARG A 58 -2.30 22.60 5.21
C ARG A 58 -3.74 23.04 4.98
N VAL A 59 -4.22 22.92 3.74
CA VAL A 59 -5.58 23.30 3.35
C VAL A 59 -6.49 22.09 3.59
N GLU A 60 -7.46 22.21 4.50
CA GLU A 60 -8.64 21.37 4.39
C GLU A 60 -9.38 21.76 3.10
N GLY A 61 -9.13 20.98 2.05
CA GLY A 61 -9.96 20.79 0.85
C GLY A 61 -10.37 22.04 0.05
N THR A 62 -9.80 22.18 -1.15
CA THR A 62 -10.44 22.92 -2.25
C THR A 62 -10.55 22.01 -3.47
N VAL A 63 -11.76 21.91 -4.03
CA VAL A 63 -12.11 21.03 -5.16
C VAL A 63 -11.83 21.73 -6.48
N TYR A 64 -11.11 21.07 -7.39
CA TYR A 64 -11.03 21.44 -8.81
C TYR A 64 -11.71 20.36 -9.68
N GLY A 65 -12.32 20.79 -10.79
CA GLY A 65 -13.14 19.95 -11.68
C GLY A 65 -12.33 19.00 -12.56
N PHE A 66 -12.81 17.76 -12.66
CA PHE A 66 -12.15 16.62 -13.31
C PHE A 66 -12.12 16.66 -14.86
N ALA A 67 -12.73 17.66 -15.50
CA ALA A 67 -12.75 17.80 -16.96
C ALA A 67 -11.45 18.36 -17.56
N GLU A 68 -10.47 18.74 -16.74
CA GLU A 68 -9.25 19.47 -17.14
C GLU A 68 -7.94 18.65 -17.05
N VAL A 69 -7.99 17.30 -17.08
CA VAL A 69 -6.81 16.47 -16.77
C VAL A 69 -6.08 15.89 -18.02
N PRO A 70 -5.45 16.72 -18.89
CA PRO A 70 -4.17 16.42 -19.55
C PRO A 70 -2.96 16.51 -18.58
N LEU A 71 -3.22 16.80 -17.30
CA LEU A 71 -2.26 17.27 -16.29
C LEU A 71 -1.37 16.21 -15.64
N THR A 72 -1.34 14.94 -16.07
CA THR A 72 -0.38 13.98 -15.49
C THR A 72 1.07 14.40 -15.74
N ALA A 73 1.35 15.04 -16.88
CA ALA A 73 2.66 15.63 -17.17
C ALA A 73 2.98 16.86 -16.30
N VAL A 74 1.99 17.73 -16.05
CA VAL A 74 2.15 18.92 -15.19
C VAL A 74 2.28 18.52 -13.73
N TYR A 75 1.50 17.53 -13.28
CA TYR A 75 1.64 16.94 -11.96
C TYR A 75 3.03 16.33 -11.79
N ARG A 76 3.50 15.54 -12.77
CA ARG A 76 4.86 14.98 -12.77
C ARG A 76 5.94 16.08 -12.73
N ALA A 77 5.81 17.11 -13.56
CA ALA A 77 6.75 18.23 -13.58
C ALA A 77 6.75 19.01 -12.25
N GLY A 78 5.58 19.23 -11.66
CA GLY A 78 5.44 19.83 -10.33
C GLY A 78 6.08 18.98 -9.24
N LEU A 79 5.93 17.65 -9.31
CA LEU A 79 6.60 16.73 -8.41
C LEU A 79 8.13 16.80 -8.53
N GLU A 80 8.67 16.90 -9.74
CA GLU A 80 10.12 17.09 -9.96
C GLU A 80 10.61 18.43 -9.38
N VAL A 81 9.80 19.50 -9.45
CA VAL A 81 10.12 20.77 -8.78
C VAL A 81 10.13 20.64 -7.25
N ILE A 82 9.17 19.88 -6.68
CA ILE A 82 8.98 19.74 -5.22
C ILE A 82 9.93 18.72 -4.59
N PHE A 83 10.31 17.66 -5.30
CA PHE A 83 11.13 16.56 -4.77
C PHE A 83 12.50 16.42 -5.46
N GLY A 84 12.75 17.20 -6.52
CA GLY A 84 14.01 17.20 -7.24
C GLY A 84 14.26 15.92 -8.03
N GLU A 85 15.54 15.64 -8.27
CA GLU A 85 16.00 14.55 -9.13
C GLU A 85 15.58 13.15 -8.65
N LYS A 86 15.19 12.99 -7.37
CA LYS A 86 14.74 11.69 -6.82
C LYS A 86 13.48 11.14 -7.48
N LEU A 87 12.68 11.96 -8.16
CA LEU A 87 11.52 11.50 -8.92
C LEU A 87 11.79 11.33 -10.42
N VAL A 88 13.00 11.67 -10.90
CA VAL A 88 13.38 11.45 -12.29
C VAL A 88 13.35 9.95 -12.59
N GLY A 89 12.67 9.58 -13.66
CA GLY A 89 12.50 8.17 -14.06
C GLY A 89 11.48 7.37 -13.26
N CYS A 90 10.87 7.94 -12.20
CA CYS A 90 9.77 7.28 -11.50
C CYS A 90 8.55 7.07 -12.42
N GLN A 91 7.83 5.99 -12.16
CA GLN A 91 6.63 5.58 -12.86
C GLN A 91 5.40 6.13 -12.17
N MET A 92 4.39 6.47 -12.97
CA MET A 92 3.09 6.91 -12.50
C MET A 92 2.11 5.75 -12.56
N GLU A 93 1.44 5.46 -11.45
CA GLU A 93 0.37 4.47 -11.35
C GLU A 93 -0.92 5.15 -10.87
N GLY A 94 -2.06 4.71 -11.41
CA GLY A 94 -3.36 5.27 -11.09
C GLY A 94 -4.29 4.21 -10.51
N ASN A 95 -4.76 4.42 -9.28
CA ASN A 95 -5.79 3.61 -8.64
C ASN A 95 -7.14 4.32 -8.69
N ARG A 96 -8.06 3.81 -9.51
CA ARG A 96 -9.42 4.33 -9.66
C ARG A 96 -10.40 3.58 -8.74
N TYR A 97 -11.17 4.34 -7.98
CA TYR A 97 -12.22 3.87 -7.09
C TYR A 97 -13.55 4.49 -7.55
N ASP A 98 -14.41 3.68 -8.16
CA ASP A 98 -15.76 4.08 -8.59
C ASP A 98 -16.75 4.21 -7.41
N ASN A 99 -16.48 3.50 -6.31
CA ASN A 99 -17.24 3.55 -5.07
C ASN A 99 -16.30 3.50 -3.85
N VAL A 100 -15.94 4.68 -3.32
CA VAL A 100 -15.06 4.83 -2.15
C VAL A 100 -15.61 4.20 -0.86
N GLY A 101 -16.92 3.96 -0.77
CA GLY A 101 -17.54 3.29 0.37
C GLY A 101 -17.37 1.76 0.35
N LYS A 102 -16.93 1.19 -0.77
CA LYS A 102 -16.82 -0.26 -0.97
C LYS A 102 -15.48 -0.74 -1.49
N GLN A 103 -14.68 0.15 -2.08
CA GLN A 103 -13.41 -0.20 -2.70
C GLN A 103 -12.25 0.32 -1.85
N GLY A 104 -11.09 -0.29 -2.06
CA GLY A 104 -9.87 0.01 -1.34
C GLY A 104 -8.75 -0.92 -1.77
N ILE A 105 -7.57 -0.65 -1.25
CA ILE A 105 -6.41 -1.53 -1.30
C ILE A 105 -6.10 -1.99 0.12
N GLY A 106 -6.06 -3.31 0.32
CA GLY A 106 -5.93 -3.91 1.64
C GLY A 106 -4.53 -3.75 2.21
N VAL A 107 -4.32 -4.22 3.44
CA VAL A 107 -3.03 -4.09 4.14
C VAL A 107 -1.86 -4.74 3.38
N HIS A 108 -0.90 -3.93 2.94
CA HIS A 108 0.27 -4.34 2.17
C HIS A 108 1.49 -3.44 2.46
N GLY A 109 2.64 -3.80 1.87
CA GLY A 109 3.78 -2.91 1.69
C GLY A 109 4.24 -2.99 0.25
N ASP A 110 4.86 -1.93 -0.25
CA ASP A 110 5.29 -1.79 -1.65
C ASP A 110 6.74 -2.27 -1.75
N GLN A 111 6.93 -3.57 -1.98
CA GLN A 111 8.29 -4.15 -2.06
C GLN A 111 9.10 -3.57 -3.23
N GLU A 112 8.41 -3.11 -4.24
CA GLU A 112 8.92 -2.53 -5.47
C GLU A 112 9.12 -1.02 -5.41
N ARG A 113 8.91 -0.37 -4.25
CA ARG A 113 9.07 1.09 -4.11
C ARG A 113 9.71 1.48 -2.78
N LYS A 114 10.76 2.29 -2.81
CA LYS A 114 11.26 3.02 -1.63
C LYS A 114 10.80 4.47 -1.61
N ILE A 115 10.26 4.96 -2.72
CA ILE A 115 9.74 6.30 -2.90
C ILE A 115 8.29 6.18 -3.37
N VAL A 116 7.36 6.78 -2.63
CA VAL A 116 5.98 6.95 -3.09
C VAL A 116 5.55 8.38 -2.83
N VAL A 117 5.16 9.08 -3.90
CA VAL A 117 4.49 10.38 -3.81
C VAL A 117 3.12 10.25 -4.45
N GLY A 118 2.07 10.41 -3.64
CA GLY A 118 0.70 10.21 -4.06
C GLY A 118 -0.14 11.48 -4.01
N ALA A 119 -1.04 11.63 -4.99
CA ALA A 119 -2.11 12.62 -4.96
C ALA A 119 -3.47 11.96 -5.00
N ARG A 120 -4.39 12.53 -4.21
CA ARG A 120 -5.80 12.15 -4.19
C ARG A 120 -6.60 13.13 -5.04
N LEU A 121 -7.36 12.62 -5.99
CA LEU A 121 -8.29 13.40 -6.82
C LEU A 121 -9.72 12.91 -6.58
N GLY A 122 -10.68 13.84 -6.52
CA GLY A 122 -12.08 13.52 -6.28
C GLY A 122 -12.41 13.26 -4.81
N ALA A 123 -13.23 12.24 -4.53
CA ALA A 123 -13.74 12.00 -3.18
C ALA A 123 -12.64 11.64 -2.18
N SER A 124 -12.89 12.00 -0.91
CA SER A 124 -11.99 11.69 0.20
C SER A 124 -11.85 10.17 0.41
N HIS A 125 -10.66 9.76 0.83
CA HIS A 125 -10.36 8.35 1.10
C HIS A 125 -9.45 8.24 2.33
N ALA A 126 -9.66 7.20 3.13
CA ALA A 126 -8.79 6.94 4.26
C ALA A 126 -7.45 6.33 3.76
N LEU A 127 -6.35 6.73 4.38
CA LEU A 127 -5.04 6.09 4.28
C LEU A 127 -4.58 5.76 5.70
N GLY A 128 -4.35 4.47 5.95
CA GLY A 128 -3.94 3.96 7.25
C GLY A 128 -2.54 3.37 7.21
N PHE A 129 -1.82 3.48 8.32
CA PHE A 129 -0.53 2.83 8.53
C PHE A 129 -0.53 2.10 9.87
N ALA A 130 0.03 0.90 9.94
CA ALA A 130 0.17 0.17 11.19
C ALA A 130 1.51 -0.57 11.25
N TRP A 131 2.14 -0.53 12.42
CA TRP A 131 3.35 -1.30 12.69
C TRP A 131 3.00 -2.76 12.92
N PHE A 132 3.87 -3.63 12.42
CA PHE A 132 3.72 -5.07 12.56
C PHE A 132 5.03 -5.70 12.99
N GLU A 133 4.90 -6.77 13.76
CA GLU A 133 6.01 -7.61 14.21
C GLU A 133 5.74 -9.07 13.83
N HIS A 134 6.80 -9.79 13.44
CA HIS A 134 6.73 -11.21 13.12
C HIS A 134 7.14 -12.07 14.32
N GLY A 135 6.20 -12.83 14.86
CA GLY A 135 6.46 -13.98 15.71
C GLY A 135 5.88 -15.26 15.10
N GLU A 136 5.35 -16.15 15.95
CA GLU A 136 4.57 -17.31 15.48
C GLU A 136 3.37 -16.87 14.61
N TYR A 137 2.79 -15.72 14.94
CA TYR A 137 1.76 -15.03 14.17
C TYR A 137 2.16 -13.57 13.96
N LEU A 138 1.61 -12.97 12.90
CA LEU A 138 1.74 -11.54 12.67
C LEU A 138 0.99 -10.80 13.79
N ARG A 139 1.64 -9.82 14.41
CA ARG A 139 1.07 -8.99 15.47
C ARG A 139 1.11 -7.52 15.05
N MET A 140 0.05 -6.78 15.32
CA MET A 140 0.06 -5.33 15.19
C MET A 140 0.67 -4.71 16.45
N VAL A 141 1.52 -3.71 16.29
CA VAL A 141 2.23 -3.03 17.37
C VAL A 141 1.68 -1.62 17.50
N GLY A 142 1.09 -1.31 18.66
CA GLY A 142 0.45 -0.02 18.90
C GLY A 142 -0.82 0.19 18.07
N GLU A 143 -1.31 1.43 18.09
CA GLU A 143 -2.50 1.85 17.34
C GLU A 143 -2.15 2.26 15.91
N PRO A 144 -3.04 2.01 14.92
CA PRO A 144 -2.86 2.48 13.57
C PRO A 144 -2.90 4.02 13.48
N PHE A 145 -2.08 4.57 12.58
CA PHE A 145 -2.16 5.97 12.17
C PHE A 145 -3.17 6.08 11.03
N MET A 146 -4.19 6.92 11.21
CA MET A 146 -5.26 7.07 10.24
C MET A 146 -5.32 8.50 9.71
N PHE A 147 -5.31 8.63 8.39
CA PHE A 147 -5.42 9.90 7.69
C PHE A 147 -6.65 9.89 6.79
N THR A 148 -7.41 10.97 6.77
CA THR A 148 -8.44 11.22 5.75
C THR A 148 -7.84 12.13 4.70
N LEU A 149 -7.60 11.60 3.51
CA LEU A 149 -7.07 12.37 2.39
C LEU A 149 -8.24 12.90 1.56
N SER A 150 -8.44 14.22 1.55
CA SER A 150 -9.42 14.87 0.69
C SER A 150 -8.92 14.98 -0.76
N GLY A 151 -9.84 15.22 -1.70
CA GLY A 151 -9.46 15.61 -3.05
C GLY A 151 -8.54 16.84 -3.03
N GLY A 152 -7.45 16.78 -3.80
CA GLY A 152 -6.39 17.79 -3.82
C GLY A 152 -5.24 17.50 -2.85
N SER A 153 -5.36 16.52 -1.95
CA SER A 153 -4.28 16.18 -1.01
C SER A 153 -3.08 15.54 -1.74
N LEU A 154 -1.89 16.03 -1.41
CA LEU A 154 -0.60 15.40 -1.74
C LEU A 154 -0.02 14.73 -0.48
N TYR A 155 0.54 13.54 -0.65
CA TYR A 155 1.30 12.85 0.41
C TYR A 155 2.58 12.25 -0.16
N ALA A 156 3.58 12.10 0.70
CA ALA A 156 4.82 11.41 0.38
C ALA A 156 5.13 10.38 1.46
N MET A 157 5.65 9.24 1.05
CA MET A 157 6.09 8.16 1.93
C MET A 157 7.62 8.07 1.88
N SER A 158 8.22 7.97 3.06
CA SER A 158 9.62 7.59 3.19
C SER A 158 9.80 6.10 2.89
N GLU A 159 11.04 5.67 2.72
CA GLU A 159 11.38 4.26 2.53
C GLU A 159 10.69 3.36 3.56
N LYS A 160 10.64 3.77 4.84
CA LYS A 160 9.99 2.95 5.86
C LYS A 160 8.46 2.90 5.69
N SER A 161 7.81 4.00 5.31
CA SER A 161 6.35 4.04 5.20
C SER A 161 5.79 3.41 3.92
N THR A 162 6.60 3.23 2.87
CA THR A 162 6.21 2.34 1.77
C THR A 162 6.08 0.89 2.24
N GLY A 163 6.81 0.51 3.29
CA GLY A 163 6.83 -0.85 3.80
C GLY A 163 7.61 -1.80 2.90
N TRP A 164 8.56 -1.31 2.09
CA TRP A 164 9.35 -2.14 1.16
C TRP A 164 10.01 -3.35 1.84
N ASP A 165 10.34 -3.22 3.13
CA ASP A 165 11.01 -4.22 3.95
C ASP A 165 10.06 -5.25 4.58
N PHE A 166 8.75 -5.21 4.27
CA PHE A 166 7.75 -6.04 4.95
C PHE A 166 7.91 -7.56 4.76
N LYS A 167 8.74 -7.99 3.81
CA LYS A 167 9.14 -9.40 3.62
C LYS A 167 10.51 -9.73 4.20
N ASN A 168 11.32 -8.72 4.52
CA ASN A 168 12.66 -8.83 5.09
C ASN A 168 12.65 -8.69 6.62
N VAL A 169 11.59 -9.18 7.23
CA VAL A 169 11.23 -8.98 8.65
C VAL A 169 12.23 -9.57 9.63
N HIS A 170 12.99 -10.58 9.19
CA HIS A 170 14.07 -11.17 9.97
C HIS A 170 15.25 -10.21 10.19
N VAL A 171 15.35 -9.16 9.37
CA VAL A 171 16.41 -8.14 9.45
C VAL A 171 15.93 -6.93 10.26
N THR A 172 14.65 -6.58 10.17
CA THR A 172 14.13 -5.30 10.71
C THR A 172 13.35 -5.43 12.01
N GLY A 173 12.92 -6.66 12.38
CA GLY A 173 12.15 -6.95 13.60
C GLY A 173 10.69 -6.47 13.53
N CYS A 174 10.52 -5.17 13.23
CA CYS A 174 9.25 -4.51 12.98
C CYS A 174 9.23 -3.85 11.60
N HIS A 175 8.11 -3.98 10.90
CA HIS A 175 7.89 -3.37 9.59
C HIS A 175 6.55 -2.63 9.55
N LEU A 176 6.47 -1.62 8.70
CA LEU A 176 5.28 -0.80 8.53
C LEU A 176 4.49 -1.32 7.33
N ARG A 177 3.16 -1.31 7.41
CA ARG A 177 2.27 -1.59 6.27
C ARG A 177 1.18 -0.54 6.21
N HIS A 178 0.65 -0.35 5.02
CA HIS A 178 -0.39 0.61 4.76
C HIS A 178 -1.58 0.00 4.02
N ALA A 179 -2.71 0.68 4.10
CA ALA A 179 -3.95 0.33 3.42
C ALA A 179 -4.71 1.62 3.11
N ALA A 180 -5.50 1.62 2.04
CA ALA A 180 -6.33 2.77 1.72
C ALA A 180 -7.75 2.35 1.36
N GLY A 181 -8.72 3.11 1.87
CA GLY A 181 -10.09 3.10 1.39
C GLY A 181 -11.16 2.71 2.38
N ALA A 182 -12.18 2.01 1.88
CA ALA A 182 -13.35 1.66 2.68
C ALA A 182 -12.97 0.90 3.96
N ALA A 183 -13.80 1.01 5.00
CA ALA A 183 -13.51 0.51 6.34
C ALA A 183 -13.00 -0.94 6.39
N GLY A 184 -13.54 -1.83 5.53
CA GLY A 184 -13.10 -3.23 5.47
C GLY A 184 -11.67 -3.45 4.97
N TYR A 185 -11.09 -2.49 4.23
CA TYR A 185 -9.71 -2.56 3.72
C TYR A 185 -8.69 -2.02 4.72
N ILE A 186 -9.11 -1.06 5.55
CA ILE A 186 -8.27 -0.39 6.56
C ILE A 186 -8.48 -0.94 7.97
N ASP A 187 -9.21 -2.04 8.14
CA ASP A 187 -9.33 -2.75 9.41
C ASP A 187 -8.11 -3.65 9.65
N PHE A 188 -7.07 -3.06 10.26
CA PHE A 188 -5.83 -3.75 10.59
C PHE A 188 -6.02 -4.88 11.62
N HIS A 189 -7.01 -4.77 12.52
CA HIS A 189 -7.30 -5.82 13.48
C HIS A 189 -7.93 -7.04 12.81
N ALA A 190 -8.89 -6.83 11.91
CA ALA A 190 -9.48 -7.90 11.09
C ALA A 190 -8.42 -8.55 10.19
N TYR A 191 -7.48 -7.76 9.66
CA TYR A 191 -6.35 -8.27 8.89
C TYR A 191 -5.49 -9.25 9.71
N VAL A 192 -5.09 -8.88 10.94
CA VAL A 192 -4.30 -9.76 11.83
C VAL A 192 -5.05 -11.05 12.13
N LYS A 193 -6.34 -10.97 12.49
CA LYS A 193 -7.19 -12.14 12.76
C LYS A 193 -7.25 -13.08 11.56
N SER A 194 -7.47 -12.52 10.37
CA SER A 194 -7.54 -13.28 9.12
C SER A 194 -6.20 -13.93 8.75
N ASN A 195 -5.09 -13.21 8.97
CA ASN A 195 -3.74 -13.73 8.74
C ASN A 195 -3.44 -14.95 9.63
N LYS A 196 -3.76 -14.86 10.92
CA LYS A 196 -3.62 -15.97 11.88
C LYS A 196 -4.41 -17.20 11.44
N LYS A 197 -5.68 -17.03 11.06
CA LYS A 197 -6.54 -18.12 10.57
C LYS A 197 -5.93 -18.80 9.34
N ARG A 198 -5.44 -18.02 8.36
CA ARG A 198 -4.78 -18.55 7.15
C ARG A 198 -3.49 -19.30 7.48
N ARG A 199 -2.67 -18.80 8.41
CA ARG A 199 -1.46 -19.50 8.87
C ARG A 199 -1.78 -20.84 9.54
N LEU A 200 -2.79 -20.88 10.41
CA LEU A 200 -3.23 -22.11 11.06
C LEU A 200 -3.73 -23.14 10.04
N ALA A 201 -4.56 -22.71 9.09
CA ALA A 201 -5.04 -23.57 8.01
C ALA A 201 -3.87 -24.13 7.17
N SER A 202 -2.88 -23.29 6.85
CA SER A 202 -1.68 -23.73 6.11
C SER A 202 -0.82 -24.72 6.91
N LYS A 203 -0.63 -24.51 8.21
CA LYS A 203 0.07 -25.48 9.08
C LYS A 203 -0.65 -26.83 9.10
N LYS A 204 -1.98 -26.83 9.28
CA LYS A 204 -2.80 -28.05 9.27
C LYS A 204 -2.70 -28.78 7.93
N TYR A 205 -2.79 -28.06 6.82
CA TYR A 205 -2.63 -28.64 5.47
C TYR A 205 -1.25 -29.27 5.26
N ARG A 206 -0.17 -28.59 5.68
CA ARG A 206 1.20 -29.13 5.59
C ARG A 206 1.38 -30.38 6.45
N ALA A 207 0.88 -30.37 7.69
CA ALA A 207 0.92 -31.53 8.57
C ALA A 207 0.19 -32.74 7.96
N ALA A 208 -1.02 -32.53 7.43
CA ALA A 208 -1.81 -33.58 6.77
C ALA A 208 -1.11 -34.15 5.53
N ARG A 209 -0.40 -33.31 4.76
CA ARG A 209 0.36 -33.76 3.59
C ARG A 209 1.59 -34.59 3.98
N CYS A 210 2.31 -34.21 5.03
CA CYS A 210 3.44 -35.00 5.55
C CYS A 210 3.00 -36.36 6.07
N THR A 211 1.85 -36.45 6.76
CA THR A 211 1.31 -37.73 7.24
C THR A 211 0.81 -38.62 6.11
N ALA A 212 0.32 -38.05 5.00
CA ALA A 212 -0.08 -38.82 3.82
C ALA A 212 1.14 -39.37 3.04
N SER A 213 2.26 -38.64 2.99
CA SER A 213 3.49 -39.12 2.33
C SER A 213 4.24 -40.22 3.08
N THR A 214 3.91 -40.48 4.34
CA THR A 214 4.47 -41.58 5.13
C THR A 214 3.68 -42.88 5.02
N VAL A 215 2.56 -42.87 4.29
CA VAL A 215 1.73 -44.05 4.05
C VAL A 215 1.89 -44.47 2.59
N GLU A 216 2.99 -45.17 2.27
CA GLU A 216 3.04 -46.34 1.37
C GLU A 216 4.48 -46.77 1.05
N THR A 217 4.85 -47.95 1.54
CA THR A 217 5.18 -49.10 0.68
C THR A 217 4.98 -50.36 1.51
N PRO A 218 3.99 -51.22 1.21
CA PRO A 218 3.97 -52.58 1.75
C PRO A 218 5.23 -53.27 1.23
N ALA A 219 6.01 -53.86 2.14
CA ALA A 219 7.15 -54.68 1.75
C ALA A 219 6.67 -55.80 0.82
N MET A 220 7.13 -55.80 -0.44
CA MET A 220 7.00 -56.96 -1.31
C MET A 220 7.73 -58.11 -0.62
N SER A 221 6.97 -59.07 -0.09
CA SER A 221 7.52 -60.32 0.42
C SER A 221 8.18 -61.07 -0.73
N CYS A 222 9.51 -61.23 -0.66
CA CYS A 222 10.24 -62.15 -1.52
C CYS A 222 9.76 -63.58 -1.22
N GLY A 223 8.88 -64.11 -2.06
CA GLY A 223 8.60 -65.54 -2.13
C GLY A 223 9.78 -66.24 -2.79
N ASN A 224 10.59 -66.94 -2.00
CA ASN A 224 11.54 -67.92 -2.52
C ASN A 224 10.85 -69.26 -2.70
N ARG A 225 11.13 -69.85 -3.87
CA ARG A 225 10.77 -71.18 -4.36
C ARG A 225 11.30 -72.30 -3.46
#